data_AF-A0A661EUR7-F1
#
_entry.id   AF-A0A661EUR7-F1
#
_cell.length_a   1.000
_cell.length_b   1.000
_cell.length_c   1.000
_cell.angle_alpha   90.00
_cell.angle_beta   90.00
_cell.angle_gamma   90.00
#
_symmetry.space_group_name_H-M   'P 1'
#
loop_
_entity.id
_entity.type
_entity.pdbx_description
1 polymer ?
#
loop_
_entity_poly.entity_id
_entity_poly.type
_entity_poly.pdbx_seq_one_letter_code
_entity_poly.pdbx_strand_id
1 'polypeptide(L)'
;MTAAVIARTELRILLRSPIAWATLSSVCALLAWLFLLQIDQYTLYQSQLLALANPPGVTELVAAPLFGNAGLILMMVLPLITMRSFAEQERNQTLTLLTTAPISLTAIVVGKFFGICGFLALLLTLLLAMPLSLIGAAELDFGLLAANSLGVILLVTSFTAIGLWASSLTSHPGAAAMLTFGLLLILWLLESARGEQGTTASLAQFSTLFHYQGFLNGLVSSGDIAYFVILTLLALGLTVLRLHSKRYYT
;
A
#
# COMPACT_ATOMS: atom_id res chain seq x y z
N MET A 1 -9.89 21.50 -15.89
CA MET A 1 -8.73 20.83 -15.26
C MET A 1 -8.81 19.34 -15.53
N THR A 2 -7.73 18.72 -16.00
CA THR A 2 -7.66 17.26 -16.20
C THR A 2 -7.18 16.55 -14.93
N ALA A 3 -7.47 15.26 -14.78
CA ALA A 3 -7.03 14.44 -13.64
C ALA A 3 -5.50 14.50 -13.44
N ALA A 4 -4.73 14.58 -14.52
CA ALA A 4 -3.27 14.69 -14.48
C ALA A 4 -2.77 15.98 -13.80
N VAL A 5 -3.46 17.11 -13.99
CA VAL A 5 -3.11 18.38 -13.32
C VAL A 5 -3.34 18.28 -11.82
N ILE A 6 -4.43 17.63 -11.42
CA ILE A 6 -4.76 17.39 -10.00
C ILE A 6 -3.69 16.46 -9.39
N ALA A 7 -3.36 15.36 -10.06
CA ALA A 7 -2.32 14.44 -9.60
C ALA A 7 -0.96 15.11 -9.40
N ARG A 8 -0.53 15.93 -10.37
CA ARG A 8 0.73 16.69 -10.26
C ARG A 8 0.69 17.69 -9.10
N THR A 9 -0.46 18.29 -8.83
CA THR A 9 -0.63 19.26 -7.75
C THR A 9 -0.56 18.57 -6.40
N GLU A 10 -1.31 17.48 -6.22
CA GLU A 10 -1.31 16.66 -5.00
C GLU A 10 0.09 16.10 -4.70
N LEU A 11 0.78 15.57 -5.72
CA LEU A 11 2.16 15.10 -5.60
C LEU A 11 3.09 16.21 -5.13
N ARG A 12 2.99 17.42 -5.68
CA ARG A 12 3.79 18.57 -5.25
C ARG A 12 3.50 19.00 -3.82
N ILE A 13 2.25 18.90 -3.37
CA ILE A 13 1.87 19.18 -1.99
C ILE A 13 2.56 18.20 -1.04
N LEU A 14 2.52 16.90 -1.35
CA LEU A 14 3.19 15.88 -0.55
C LEU A 14 4.71 16.04 -0.56
N LEU A 15 5.32 16.29 -1.73
CA LEU A 15 6.76 16.51 -1.85
C LEU A 15 7.27 17.77 -1.13
N ARG A 16 6.41 18.74 -0.84
CA ARG A 16 6.76 19.94 -0.07
C ARG A 16 6.41 19.84 1.40
N SER A 17 5.72 18.78 1.82
CA SER A 17 5.29 18.58 3.20
C SER A 17 6.44 17.99 4.03
N PRO A 18 6.94 18.71 5.06
CA PRO A 18 7.99 18.18 5.95
C PRO A 18 7.55 16.90 6.66
N ILE A 19 6.26 16.79 6.99
CA ILE A 19 5.69 15.62 7.66
C ILE A 19 5.73 14.40 6.72
N ALA A 20 5.44 14.58 5.43
CA ALA A 20 5.49 13.48 4.46
C ALA A 20 6.92 12.96 4.26
N TRP A 21 7.91 13.85 4.25
CA TRP A 21 9.32 13.44 4.21
C TRP A 21 9.77 12.78 5.50
N ALA A 22 9.32 13.26 6.66
CA ALA A 22 9.61 12.63 7.94
C ALA A 22 9.04 11.21 8.00
N THR A 23 7.79 10.99 7.59
CA THR A 23 7.21 9.64 7.56
C THR A 23 7.92 8.73 6.56
N LEU A 24 8.23 9.22 5.35
CA LEU A 24 8.97 8.45 4.35
C LEU A 24 10.36 8.06 4.87
N SER A 25 11.08 9.00 5.48
CA SER A 25 12.42 8.77 6.03
C SER A 25 12.39 7.75 7.17
N SER A 26 11.45 7.89 8.11
CA SER A 26 11.28 6.95 9.22
C SER A 26 10.97 5.53 8.74
N VAL A 27 10.09 5.41 7.74
CA VAL A 27 9.76 4.09 7.16
C VAL A 27 10.94 3.50 6.41
N CYS A 28 11.65 4.29 5.62
CA CYS A 28 12.83 3.83 4.90
C CYS A 28 13.95 3.42 5.87
N ALA A 29 14.17 4.16 6.96
CA ALA A 29 15.14 3.82 7.98
C ALA A 29 14.78 2.50 8.69
N LEU A 30 13.51 2.31 9.04
CA LEU A 30 13.03 1.06 9.62
C LEU A 30 13.20 -0.13 8.66
N LEU A 31 12.84 0.05 7.39
CA LEU A 31 13.01 -1.00 6.37
C LEU A 31 14.48 -1.32 6.12
N ALA A 32 15.35 -0.31 6.07
CA ALA A 32 16.79 -0.49 5.92
C ALA A 32 17.37 -1.27 7.11
N TRP A 33 16.96 -0.92 8.33
CA TRP A 33 17.35 -1.66 9.53
C TRP A 33 16.90 -3.12 9.47
N LEU A 34 15.64 -3.38 9.11
CA LEU A 34 15.13 -4.74 8.95
C LEU A 34 15.87 -5.50 7.84
N PHE A 35 16.21 -4.85 6.73
CA PHE A 35 16.98 -5.46 5.65
C PHE A 35 18.38 -5.88 6.11
N LEU A 36 19.09 -5.03 6.86
CA LEU A 36 20.39 -5.38 7.44
C LEU A 36 20.27 -6.57 8.41
N LEU A 37 19.22 -6.59 9.25
CA LEU A 37 18.95 -7.74 10.12
C LEU A 37 18.73 -9.03 9.32
N GLN A 38 18.07 -8.99 8.17
CA GLN A 38 17.90 -10.17 7.32
C GLN A 38 19.21 -10.63 6.66
N ILE A 39 20.09 -9.70 6.29
CA ILE A 39 21.43 -10.04 5.79
C ILE A 39 22.25 -10.72 6.89
N ASP A 40 22.25 -10.16 8.11
CA ASP A 40 22.97 -10.74 9.25
C ASP A 40 22.46 -12.15 9.56
N GLN A 41 21.14 -12.35 9.57
CA GLN A 41 20.52 -13.67 9.71
C GLN A 41 21.00 -14.64 8.62
N TYR A 42 20.95 -14.20 7.35
CA TYR A 42 21.38 -15.04 6.22
C TYR A 42 22.85 -15.47 6.34
N THR A 43 23.75 -14.54 6.66
CA THR A 43 25.19 -14.84 6.80
C THR A 43 25.48 -15.80 7.96
N LEU A 44 24.74 -15.69 9.07
CA LEU A 44 24.88 -16.57 10.22
C LEU A 44 24.47 -18.02 9.89
N TYR A 45 23.38 -18.20 9.12
CA TYR A 45 22.90 -19.52 8.75
C TYR A 45 23.52 -20.08 7.46
N GLN A 46 24.31 -19.30 6.72
CA GLN A 46 24.90 -19.70 5.43
C GLN A 46 25.66 -21.04 5.50
N SER A 47 26.44 -21.26 6.57
CA SER A 47 27.20 -22.50 6.75
C SER A 47 26.30 -23.74 6.91
N GLN A 48 25.09 -23.57 7.47
CA GLN A 48 24.10 -24.63 7.63
C GLN A 48 23.27 -24.83 6.36
N LEU A 49 23.00 -23.75 5.62
CA LEU A 49 22.25 -23.80 4.36
C LEU A 49 23.00 -24.58 3.29
N LEU A 50 24.34 -24.45 3.22
CA LEU A 50 25.17 -25.22 2.28
C LEU A 50 25.12 -26.75 2.51
N ALA A 51 24.67 -27.20 3.68
CA ALA A 51 24.48 -28.62 3.98
C ALA A 51 23.14 -29.18 3.48
N LEU A 52 22.23 -28.33 2.98
CA LEU A 52 20.94 -28.73 2.42
C LEU A 52 21.08 -29.13 0.94
N ALA A 53 20.28 -30.11 0.51
CA ALA A 53 20.24 -30.55 -0.89
C ALA A 53 19.68 -29.48 -1.85
N ASN A 54 18.87 -28.54 -1.35
CA ASN A 54 18.32 -27.42 -2.12
C ASN A 54 18.26 -26.17 -1.22
N PRO A 55 19.35 -25.40 -1.10
CA PRO A 55 19.40 -24.23 -0.23
C PRO A 55 18.47 -23.12 -0.77
N PRO A 56 17.59 -22.54 0.07
CA PRO A 56 16.81 -21.36 -0.31
C PRO A 56 17.73 -20.20 -0.67
N GLY A 57 17.37 -19.46 -1.72
CA GLY A 57 18.16 -18.37 -2.26
C GLY A 57 18.14 -17.11 -1.37
N VAL A 58 19.10 -16.20 -1.58
CA VAL A 58 19.15 -14.90 -0.89
C VAL A 58 17.85 -14.10 -1.09
N THR A 59 17.23 -14.22 -2.26
CA THR A 59 15.98 -13.49 -2.55
C THR A 59 14.82 -13.99 -1.68
N GLU A 60 14.76 -15.29 -1.41
CA GLU A 60 13.73 -15.91 -0.57
C GLU A 60 13.92 -15.58 0.91
N LEU A 61 15.16 -15.60 1.40
CA LEU A 61 15.45 -15.37 2.82
C LEU A 61 15.61 -13.90 3.20
N VAL A 62 15.96 -13.03 2.25
CA VAL A 62 16.20 -11.60 2.52
C VAL A 62 15.12 -10.73 1.91
N ALA A 63 14.87 -10.85 0.59
CA ALA A 63 13.96 -9.95 -0.10
C ALA A 63 12.49 -10.22 0.28
N ALA A 64 12.02 -11.47 0.21
CA ALA A 64 10.62 -11.79 0.50
C ALA A 64 10.18 -11.34 1.93
N PRO A 65 10.95 -11.62 3.01
CA PRO A 65 10.64 -11.11 4.34
C PRO A 65 10.67 -9.58 4.43
N LEU A 66 11.59 -8.92 3.71
CA LEU A 66 11.62 -7.45 3.63
C LEU A 66 10.32 -6.89 3.04
N PHE A 67 9.84 -7.45 1.92
CA PHE A 67 8.55 -7.06 1.31
C PHE A 67 7.37 -7.42 2.22
N GLY A 68 7.40 -8.56 2.91
CA GLY A 68 6.40 -8.93 3.91
C GLY A 68 6.28 -7.90 5.03
N ASN A 69 7.41 -7.53 5.62
CA ASN A 69 7.51 -6.48 6.64
C ASN A 69 7.06 -5.12 6.10
N ALA A 70 7.43 -4.79 4.85
CA ALA A 70 6.98 -3.57 4.20
C ALA A 70 5.46 -3.52 4.09
N GLY A 71 4.79 -4.63 3.75
CA GLY A 71 3.32 -4.70 3.71
C GLY A 71 2.68 -4.34 5.04
N LEU A 72 3.19 -4.88 6.14
CA LEU A 72 2.70 -4.59 7.50
C LEU A 72 2.96 -3.12 7.89
N ILE A 73 4.17 -2.61 7.64
CA ILE A 73 4.51 -1.21 7.94
C ILE A 73 3.64 -0.25 7.11
N LEU A 74 3.45 -0.53 5.83
CA LEU A 74 2.63 0.27 4.93
C LEU A 74 1.15 0.27 5.35
N MET A 75 0.63 -0.85 5.86
CA MET A 75 -0.71 -0.91 6.45
C MET A 75 -0.88 0.13 7.58
N MET A 76 0.15 0.33 8.40
CA MET A 76 0.12 1.32 9.49
C MET A 76 0.30 2.75 8.98
N VAL A 77 1.16 2.96 7.97
CA VAL A 77 1.58 4.29 7.51
C VAL A 77 0.60 4.91 6.52
N LEU A 78 -0.01 4.13 5.64
CA LEU A 78 -0.91 4.64 4.61
C LEU A 78 -2.11 5.42 5.17
N PRO A 79 -2.76 4.99 6.27
CA PRO A 79 -3.76 5.79 6.96
C PRO A 79 -3.28 7.22 7.28
N LEU A 80 -2.02 7.40 7.70
CA LEU A 80 -1.46 8.71 8.03
C LEU A 80 -1.20 9.57 6.79
N ILE A 81 -0.89 8.95 5.66
CA ILE A 81 -0.66 9.66 4.39
C ILE A 81 -2.00 10.08 3.76
N THR A 82 -3.00 9.20 3.75
CA THR A 82 -4.28 9.44 3.08
C THR A 82 -5.26 10.26 3.92
N MET A 83 -5.12 10.29 5.25
CA MET A 83 -6.13 10.88 6.15
C MET A 83 -6.50 12.34 5.81
N ARG A 84 -5.53 13.15 5.34
CA ARG A 84 -5.72 14.58 5.07
C ARG A 84 -6.36 14.87 3.70
N SER A 85 -6.38 13.88 2.79
CA SER A 85 -6.71 14.12 1.38
C SER A 85 -8.07 14.79 1.18
N PHE A 86 -9.14 14.27 1.82
CA PHE A 86 -10.48 14.86 1.77
C PHE A 86 -10.91 15.45 3.12
N ALA A 87 -10.59 14.79 4.24
CA ALA A 87 -11.01 15.25 5.56
C ALA A 87 -10.53 16.67 5.90
N GLU A 88 -9.29 17.02 5.54
CA GLU A 88 -8.77 18.37 5.81
C GLU A 88 -9.41 19.42 4.89
N GLN A 89 -9.71 19.06 3.64
CA GLN A 89 -10.40 19.94 2.71
C GLN A 89 -11.84 20.22 3.16
N GLU A 90 -12.50 19.21 3.71
CA GLU A 90 -13.85 19.31 4.28
C GLU A 90 -13.85 20.16 5.54
N ARG A 91 -12.90 19.91 6.46
CA ARG A 91 -12.74 20.73 7.68
C ARG A 91 -12.56 22.21 7.37
N ASN A 92 -11.79 22.50 6.32
CA ASN A 92 -11.48 23.86 5.91
C ASN A 92 -12.54 24.49 4.99
N GLN A 93 -13.70 23.84 4.77
CA GLN A 93 -14.77 24.30 3.87
C GLN A 93 -14.33 24.47 2.39
N THR A 94 -13.10 24.09 2.05
CA THR A 94 -12.56 24.14 0.68
C THR A 94 -13.08 23.03 -0.22
N LEU A 95 -13.60 21.94 0.37
CA LEU A 95 -14.20 20.84 -0.38
C LEU A 95 -15.41 21.30 -1.20
N THR A 96 -16.23 22.21 -0.65
CA THR A 96 -17.39 22.80 -1.35
C THR A 96 -16.97 23.60 -2.58
N LEU A 97 -15.85 24.33 -2.51
CA LEU A 97 -15.29 25.06 -3.65
C LEU A 97 -14.79 24.11 -4.75
N LEU A 98 -14.23 22.97 -4.34
CA LEU A 98 -13.72 21.94 -5.25
C LEU A 98 -14.83 21.18 -5.97
N THR A 99 -15.95 20.88 -5.27
CA THR A 99 -17.08 20.14 -5.84
C THR A 99 -18.02 21.00 -6.68
N THR A 100 -18.05 22.31 -6.45
CA THR A 100 -18.80 23.29 -7.27
C THR A 100 -18.05 23.74 -8.52
N ALA A 101 -16.73 23.55 -8.56
CA ALA A 101 -15.96 23.77 -9.77
C ALA A 101 -16.47 22.88 -10.92
N PRO A 102 -16.39 23.34 -12.20
CA PRO A 102 -16.81 22.57 -13.37
C PRO A 102 -15.80 21.47 -13.72
N ILE A 103 -15.48 20.62 -12.75
CA ILE A 103 -14.52 19.53 -12.83
C ILE A 103 -15.28 18.24 -12.50
N SER A 104 -15.02 17.17 -13.26
CA SER A 104 -15.61 15.87 -12.94
C SER A 104 -15.12 15.37 -11.58
N LEU A 105 -16.05 14.89 -10.73
CA LEU A 105 -15.72 14.28 -9.44
C LEU A 105 -14.78 13.08 -9.60
N THR A 106 -14.95 12.30 -10.68
CA THR A 106 -14.06 11.19 -11.01
C THR A 106 -12.64 11.67 -11.27
N ALA A 107 -12.46 12.81 -11.94
CA ALA A 107 -11.14 13.38 -12.21
C ALA A 107 -10.45 13.87 -10.93
N ILE A 108 -11.22 14.37 -9.95
CA ILE A 108 -10.71 14.77 -8.62
C ILE A 108 -10.21 13.55 -7.85
N VAL A 109 -11.04 12.51 -7.74
CA VAL A 109 -10.69 11.28 -6.99
C VAL A 109 -9.49 10.57 -7.62
N VAL A 110 -9.53 10.34 -8.94
CA VAL A 110 -8.44 9.68 -9.67
C VAL A 110 -7.16 10.52 -9.64
N GLY A 111 -7.28 11.85 -9.75
CA GLY A 111 -6.14 12.75 -9.63
C GLY A 111 -5.46 12.64 -8.26
N LYS A 112 -6.23 12.71 -7.17
CA LYS A 112 -5.70 12.55 -5.81
C LYS A 112 -5.06 11.18 -5.59
N PHE A 113 -5.70 10.12 -6.06
CA PHE A 113 -5.17 8.77 -6.02
C PHE A 113 -3.78 8.67 -6.67
N PHE A 114 -3.65 9.07 -7.94
CA PHE A 114 -2.37 9.02 -8.64
C PHE A 114 -1.32 9.97 -8.05
N GLY A 115 -1.73 11.10 -7.46
CA GLY A 115 -0.83 12.00 -6.75
C GLY A 115 -0.19 11.35 -5.52
N ILE A 116 -0.99 10.64 -4.71
CA ILE A 116 -0.51 9.90 -3.54
C ILE A 116 0.32 8.69 -3.99
N CYS A 117 -0.13 7.93 -4.99
CA CYS A 117 0.64 6.81 -5.53
C CYS A 117 1.99 7.26 -6.11
N GLY A 118 2.05 8.43 -6.75
CA GLY A 118 3.31 9.00 -7.24
C GLY A 118 4.30 9.33 -6.12
N PHE A 119 3.81 9.76 -4.95
CA PHE A 119 4.66 9.96 -3.77
C PHE A 119 5.14 8.63 -3.20
N LEU A 120 4.22 7.66 -3.06
CA LEU A 120 4.54 6.31 -2.55
C LEU A 120 5.47 5.54 -3.50
N ALA A 121 5.46 5.84 -4.80
CA ALA A 121 6.40 5.26 -5.75
C ALA A 121 7.85 5.53 -5.34
N LEU A 122 8.17 6.69 -4.74
CA LEU A 122 9.51 6.95 -4.21
C LEU A 122 9.90 5.93 -3.15
N LEU A 123 9.03 5.69 -2.16
CA LEU A 123 9.24 4.68 -1.13
C LEU A 123 9.42 3.29 -1.75
N LEU A 124 8.58 2.91 -2.72
CA LEU A 124 8.67 1.61 -3.39
C LEU A 124 9.97 1.46 -4.19
N THR A 125 10.45 2.53 -4.84
CA THR A 125 11.76 2.50 -5.53
C THR A 125 12.92 2.31 -4.55
N LEU A 126 12.87 2.94 -3.37
CA LEU A 126 13.89 2.73 -2.33
C LEU A 126 13.81 1.31 -1.75
N LEU A 127 12.60 0.79 -1.52
CA LEU A 127 12.38 -0.57 -1.06
C LEU A 127 12.97 -1.59 -2.05
N LEU A 128 12.75 -1.40 -3.36
CA LEU A 128 13.30 -2.27 -4.40
C LEU A 128 14.82 -2.12 -4.56
N ALA A 129 15.37 -0.92 -4.35
CA ALA A 129 16.81 -0.67 -4.42
C ALA A 129 17.59 -1.44 -3.35
N MET A 130 16.98 -1.76 -2.19
CA MET A 130 17.62 -2.53 -1.12
C MET A 130 18.08 -3.93 -1.60
N PRO A 131 17.19 -4.85 -2.02
CA PRO A 131 17.63 -6.15 -2.52
C PRO A 131 18.45 -6.05 -3.81
N LEU A 132 18.19 -5.07 -4.70
CA LEU A 132 19.00 -4.87 -5.90
C LEU A 132 20.46 -4.49 -5.59
N SER A 133 20.74 -3.93 -4.41
CA SER A 133 22.13 -3.68 -3.99
C SER A 133 22.97 -4.95 -3.83
N LEU A 134 22.33 -6.13 -3.75
CA LEU A 134 22.98 -7.43 -3.57
C LEU A 134 23.40 -8.11 -4.88
N ILE A 135 23.07 -7.57 -6.06
CA ILE A 135 23.36 -8.21 -7.37
C ILE A 135 24.84 -8.57 -7.57
N GLY A 136 25.76 -7.82 -6.95
CA GLY A 136 27.20 -8.11 -7.00
C GLY A 136 27.70 -9.10 -5.94
N ALA A 137 26.89 -9.39 -4.92
CA ALA A 137 27.26 -10.22 -3.78
C ALA A 137 26.55 -11.58 -3.76
N ALA A 138 25.39 -11.70 -4.42
CA ALA A 138 24.57 -12.90 -4.46
C ALA A 138 23.78 -13.01 -5.75
N GLU A 139 23.43 -14.25 -6.13
CA GLU A 139 22.47 -14.50 -7.20
C GLU A 139 21.05 -14.16 -6.73
N LEU A 140 20.41 -13.22 -7.44
CA LEU A 140 19.04 -12.83 -7.17
C LEU A 140 18.07 -13.52 -8.13
N ASP A 141 16.98 -14.02 -7.58
CA ASP A 141 15.84 -14.47 -8.37
C ASP A 141 15.02 -13.24 -8.76
N PHE A 142 15.25 -12.76 -9.98
CA PHE A 142 14.50 -11.63 -10.54
C PHE A 142 13.01 -11.94 -10.72
N GLY A 143 12.61 -13.21 -10.86
CA GLY A 143 11.21 -13.63 -10.95
C GLY A 143 10.50 -13.42 -9.62
N LEU A 144 11.07 -13.95 -8.53
CA LEU A 144 10.58 -13.73 -7.18
C LEU A 144 10.58 -12.25 -6.79
N LEU A 145 11.65 -11.52 -7.14
CA LEU A 145 11.74 -10.09 -6.87
C LEU A 145 10.66 -9.29 -7.61
N ALA A 146 10.41 -9.63 -8.89
CA ALA A 146 9.35 -9.02 -9.68
C ALA A 146 7.96 -9.30 -9.09
N ALA A 147 7.69 -10.54 -8.68
CA ALA A 147 6.44 -10.92 -8.02
C ALA A 147 6.23 -10.13 -6.71
N ASN A 148 7.24 -10.06 -5.84
CA ASN A 148 7.21 -9.28 -4.61
C ASN A 148 6.93 -7.79 -4.87
N SER A 149 7.62 -7.22 -5.88
CA SER A 149 7.45 -5.81 -6.25
C SER A 149 6.05 -5.52 -6.78
N LEU A 150 5.48 -6.43 -7.58
CA LEU A 150 4.13 -6.29 -8.11
C LEU A 150 3.09 -6.41 -6.99
N GLY A 151 3.28 -7.37 -6.08
CA GLY A 151 2.44 -7.55 -4.89
C GLY A 151 2.39 -6.29 -4.03
N VAL A 152 3.54 -5.68 -3.71
CA VAL A 152 3.57 -4.49 -2.85
C VAL A 152 2.98 -3.27 -3.55
N ILE A 153 3.14 -3.13 -4.88
CA ILE A 153 2.52 -2.06 -5.66
C ILE A 153 0.99 -2.20 -5.59
N LEU A 154 0.46 -3.40 -5.85
CA LEU A 154 -0.99 -3.67 -5.77
C LEU A 154 -1.54 -3.42 -4.35
N LEU A 155 -0.82 -3.89 -3.33
CA LEU A 155 -1.17 -3.66 -1.93
C LEU A 155 -1.26 -2.16 -1.62
N VAL A 156 -0.22 -1.38 -1.95
CA VAL A 156 -0.16 0.06 -1.73
C VAL A 156 -1.28 0.80 -2.46
N THR A 157 -1.56 0.44 -3.71
CA THR A 157 -2.65 1.07 -4.47
C THR A 157 -4.02 0.80 -3.84
N SER A 158 -4.31 -0.45 -3.45
CA SER A 158 -5.58 -0.78 -2.78
C SER A 158 -5.75 -0.07 -1.44
N PHE A 159 -4.71 -0.04 -0.61
CA PHE A 159 -4.72 0.65 0.68
C PHE A 159 -4.90 2.16 0.51
N THR A 160 -4.28 2.75 -0.52
CA THR A 160 -4.44 4.17 -0.85
C THR A 160 -5.89 4.49 -1.24
N ALA A 161 -6.52 3.64 -2.04
CA ALA A 161 -7.92 3.80 -2.45
C ALA A 161 -8.88 3.69 -1.25
N ILE A 162 -8.67 2.72 -0.36
CA ILE A 162 -9.45 2.56 0.88
C ILE A 162 -9.28 3.80 1.77
N GLY A 163 -8.05 4.30 1.91
CA GLY A 163 -7.75 5.49 2.69
C GLY A 163 -8.39 6.77 2.14
N LEU A 164 -8.48 6.91 0.82
CA LEU A 164 -9.22 8.01 0.18
C LEU A 164 -10.72 7.92 0.46
N TRP A 165 -11.30 6.72 0.35
CA TRP A 165 -12.69 6.50 0.66
C TRP A 165 -13.00 6.84 2.13
N ALA A 166 -12.23 6.30 3.07
CA ALA A 166 -12.38 6.59 4.49
C ALA A 166 -12.21 8.08 4.81
N SER A 167 -11.25 8.77 4.18
CA SER A 167 -11.07 10.23 4.34
C SER A 167 -12.26 11.04 3.82
N SER A 168 -13.03 10.53 2.85
CA SER A 168 -14.24 11.21 2.35
C SER A 168 -15.47 11.09 3.27
N LEU A 169 -15.43 10.15 4.22
CA LEU A 169 -16.54 9.88 5.15
C LEU A 169 -16.54 10.84 6.35
N THR A 170 -15.41 11.47 6.67
CA THR A 170 -15.24 12.27 7.88
C THR A 170 -14.52 13.59 7.61
N SER A 171 -14.87 14.62 8.39
CA SER A 171 -14.20 15.93 8.38
C SER A 171 -12.99 16.00 9.32
N HIS A 172 -12.68 14.92 10.06
CA HIS A 172 -11.60 14.89 11.05
C HIS A 172 -10.47 13.95 10.59
N PRO A 173 -9.26 14.45 10.27
CA PRO A 173 -8.15 13.61 9.80
C PRO A 173 -7.79 12.46 10.75
N GLY A 174 -7.83 12.69 12.07
CA GLY A 174 -7.58 11.62 13.05
C GLY A 174 -8.59 10.46 12.92
N ALA A 175 -9.88 10.77 12.81
CA ALA A 175 -10.93 9.77 12.60
C ALA A 175 -10.78 9.07 11.24
N ALA A 176 -10.36 9.78 10.19
CA ALA A 176 -10.10 9.18 8.87
C ALA A 176 -8.97 8.13 8.95
N ALA A 177 -7.89 8.45 9.67
CA ALA A 177 -6.80 7.52 9.89
C ALA A 177 -7.26 6.28 10.66
N MET A 178 -8.02 6.46 11.75
CA MET A 178 -8.53 5.33 12.56
C MET A 178 -9.46 4.42 11.76
N LEU A 179 -10.37 4.99 10.96
CA LEU A 179 -11.26 4.22 10.09
C LEU A 179 -10.48 3.46 9.03
N THR A 180 -9.52 4.11 8.37
CA THR A 180 -8.67 3.45 7.36
C THR A 180 -7.90 2.30 7.99
N PHE A 181 -7.21 2.56 9.10
CA PHE A 181 -6.42 1.55 9.80
C PHE A 181 -7.29 0.37 10.27
N GLY A 182 -8.44 0.64 10.86
CA GLY A 182 -9.37 -0.41 11.30
C GLY A 182 -9.86 -1.28 10.15
N LEU A 183 -10.22 -0.68 9.01
CA LEU A 183 -10.63 -1.43 7.82
C LEU A 183 -9.51 -2.29 7.27
N LEU A 184 -8.30 -1.73 7.12
CA LEU A 184 -7.14 -2.47 6.64
C LEU A 184 -6.77 -3.61 7.59
N LEU A 185 -6.82 -3.36 8.90
CA LEU A 185 -6.52 -4.36 9.92
C LEU A 185 -7.54 -5.50 9.92
N ILE A 186 -8.84 -5.21 9.75
CA ILE A 186 -9.87 -6.25 9.59
C ILE A 186 -9.54 -7.11 8.37
N LEU A 187 -9.33 -6.50 7.19
CA LEU A 187 -8.97 -7.24 5.98
C LEU A 187 -7.69 -8.07 6.16
N TRP A 188 -6.70 -7.53 6.86
CA TRP A 188 -5.46 -8.24 7.15
C TRP A 188 -5.67 -9.46 8.05
N LEU A 189 -6.47 -9.32 9.12
CA LEU A 189 -6.71 -10.38 10.10
C LEU A 189 -7.61 -11.51 9.59
N LEU A 190 -8.40 -11.29 8.53
CA LEU A 190 -9.23 -12.35 7.94
C LEU A 190 -8.44 -13.58 7.47
N GLU A 191 -7.13 -13.44 7.25
CA GLU A 191 -6.24 -14.57 6.93
C GLU A 191 -6.25 -15.65 8.02
N SER A 192 -6.47 -15.29 9.29
CA SER A 192 -6.51 -16.26 10.39
C SER A 192 -7.62 -17.31 10.22
N ALA A 193 -8.66 -17.00 9.44
CA ALA A 193 -9.77 -17.91 9.16
C ALA A 193 -9.39 -19.09 8.24
N ARG A 194 -8.20 -19.07 7.61
CA ARG A 194 -7.74 -20.12 6.66
C ARG A 194 -7.61 -21.50 7.30
N GLY A 195 -7.41 -21.58 8.61
CA GLY A 195 -7.29 -22.84 9.36
C GLY A 195 -8.61 -23.37 9.94
N GLU A 196 -9.72 -22.63 9.79
CA GLU A 196 -11.02 -23.04 10.31
C GLU A 196 -11.76 -23.98 9.35
N GLN A 197 -12.62 -24.84 9.90
CA GLN A 197 -13.49 -25.71 9.10
C GLN A 197 -14.88 -25.08 8.95
N GLY A 198 -15.47 -25.19 7.75
CA GLY A 198 -16.83 -24.72 7.46
C GLY A 198 -16.87 -23.37 6.75
N THR A 199 -17.98 -22.64 6.89
CA THR A 199 -18.25 -21.39 6.16
C THR A 199 -17.24 -20.28 6.48
N THR A 200 -16.63 -20.30 7.67
CA THR A 200 -15.63 -19.29 8.08
C THR A 200 -14.33 -19.39 7.28
N ALA A 201 -13.99 -20.56 6.72
CA ALA A 201 -12.82 -20.73 5.85
C ALA A 201 -12.87 -19.83 4.61
N SER A 202 -14.08 -19.54 4.10
CA SER A 202 -14.26 -18.64 2.95
C SER A 202 -13.93 -17.18 3.25
N LEU A 203 -13.89 -16.78 4.52
CA LEU A 203 -13.56 -15.41 4.93
C LEU A 203 -12.10 -15.06 4.62
N ALA A 204 -11.20 -16.05 4.59
CA ALA A 204 -9.80 -15.84 4.24
C ALA A 204 -9.63 -15.29 2.82
N GLN A 205 -10.55 -15.59 1.89
CA GLN A 205 -10.52 -15.07 0.52
C GLN A 205 -10.78 -13.56 0.44
N PHE A 206 -11.34 -12.96 1.49
CA PHE A 206 -11.47 -11.50 1.57
C PHE A 206 -10.22 -10.84 2.15
N SER A 207 -9.23 -11.61 2.58
CA SER A 207 -8.05 -11.06 3.23
C SER A 207 -7.05 -10.49 2.23
N THR A 208 -6.59 -9.27 2.52
CA THR A 208 -5.50 -8.66 1.76
C THR A 208 -4.18 -9.41 1.99
N LEU A 209 -3.98 -9.99 3.19
CA LEU A 209 -2.78 -10.74 3.50
C LEU A 209 -2.75 -12.09 2.76
N PHE A 210 -3.90 -12.78 2.65
CA PHE A 210 -4.02 -14.05 1.90
C PHE A 210 -3.46 -13.90 0.49
N HIS A 211 -3.99 -12.92 -0.25
CA HIS A 211 -3.57 -12.64 -1.62
C HIS A 211 -2.15 -12.08 -1.71
N TYR A 212 -1.68 -11.36 -0.67
CA TYR A 212 -0.33 -10.83 -0.63
C TYR A 212 0.75 -11.90 -0.43
N GLN A 213 0.47 -12.94 0.37
CA GLN A 213 1.41 -14.04 0.61
C GLN A 213 1.78 -14.82 -0.66
N GLY A 214 0.86 -14.94 -1.62
CA GLY A 214 1.14 -15.55 -2.93
C GLY A 214 2.31 -14.85 -3.63
N PHE A 215 2.27 -13.52 -3.70
CA PHE A 215 3.33 -12.71 -4.28
C PHE A 215 4.66 -12.89 -3.56
N LEU A 216 4.65 -12.92 -2.22
CA LEU A 216 5.85 -13.11 -1.39
C LEU A 216 6.58 -14.43 -1.66
N ASN A 217 5.84 -15.44 -2.13
CA ASN A 217 6.38 -16.75 -2.51
C ASN A 217 6.67 -16.86 -4.01
N GLY A 218 6.57 -15.77 -4.77
CA GLY A 218 6.80 -15.77 -6.22
C GLY A 218 5.62 -16.24 -7.06
N LEU A 219 4.47 -16.51 -6.44
CA LEU A 219 3.27 -16.99 -7.11
C LEU A 219 2.40 -15.81 -7.53
N VAL A 220 2.40 -15.50 -8.82
CA VAL A 220 1.54 -14.47 -9.41
C VAL A 220 0.31 -15.12 -10.01
N SER A 221 -0.82 -15.10 -9.31
CA SER A 221 -2.09 -15.57 -9.84
C SER A 221 -2.94 -14.41 -10.37
N SER A 222 -3.74 -14.67 -11.41
CA SER A 222 -4.69 -13.68 -11.92
C SER A 222 -5.79 -13.35 -10.91
N GLY A 223 -6.09 -14.28 -10.00
CA GLY A 223 -7.07 -14.09 -8.92
C GLY A 223 -6.61 -13.04 -7.92
N ASP A 224 -5.34 -13.09 -7.49
CA ASP A 224 -4.78 -12.12 -6.53
C ASP A 224 -4.70 -10.71 -7.13
N ILE A 225 -4.31 -10.61 -8.41
CA ILE A 225 -4.30 -9.34 -9.14
C ILE A 225 -5.73 -8.79 -9.25
N ALA A 226 -6.69 -9.63 -9.66
CA ALA A 226 -8.09 -9.22 -9.78
C ALA A 226 -8.66 -8.75 -8.44
N TYR A 227 -8.35 -9.43 -7.34
CA TYR A 227 -8.75 -9.02 -5.99
C TYR A 227 -8.30 -7.58 -5.68
N PHE A 228 -7.00 -7.27 -5.84
CA PHE A 228 -6.48 -5.93 -5.54
C PHE A 228 -7.04 -4.86 -6.48
N VAL A 229 -7.21 -5.18 -7.77
CA VAL A 229 -7.79 -4.25 -8.75
C VAL A 229 -9.25 -3.96 -8.43
N ILE A 230 -10.06 -4.99 -8.14
CA ILE A 230 -11.47 -4.84 -7.77
C ILE A 230 -11.59 -4.01 -6.48
N LEU A 231 -10.78 -4.32 -5.47
CA LEU A 231 -10.78 -3.59 -4.19
C LEU A 231 -10.44 -2.11 -4.40
N THR A 232 -9.46 -1.81 -5.25
CA THR A 232 -9.06 -0.45 -5.62
C THR A 232 -10.20 0.28 -6.34
N LEU A 233 -10.77 -0.32 -7.39
CA LEU A 233 -11.86 0.30 -8.17
C LEU A 233 -13.12 0.50 -7.34
N LEU A 234 -13.46 -0.46 -6.47
CA LEU A 234 -14.60 -0.36 -5.56
C LEU A 234 -14.43 0.80 -4.60
N ALA A 235 -13.27 0.93 -3.93
CA ALA A 235 -13.02 2.02 -2.99
C ALA A 235 -13.01 3.40 -3.69
N LEU A 236 -12.41 3.51 -4.88
CA LEU A 236 -12.47 4.75 -5.67
C LEU A 236 -13.90 5.08 -6.11
N GLY A 237 -14.68 4.09 -6.55
CA GLY A 237 -16.09 4.24 -6.92
C GLY A 237 -16.95 4.73 -5.76
N LEU A 238 -16.77 4.13 -4.57
CA LEU A 238 -17.45 4.56 -3.35
C LEU A 238 -17.08 6.01 -2.96
N THR A 239 -15.83 6.41 -3.18
CA THR A 239 -15.38 7.79 -2.94
C THR A 239 -16.10 8.77 -3.87
N VAL A 240 -16.22 8.44 -5.15
CA VAL A 240 -16.96 9.26 -6.14
C VAL A 240 -18.43 9.36 -5.76
N LEU A 241 -19.06 8.24 -5.39
CA LEU A 241 -20.46 8.21 -4.97
C LEU A 241 -20.71 9.07 -3.72
N ARG A 242 -19.78 9.02 -2.75
CA ARG A 242 -19.85 9.84 -1.53
C ARG A 242 -19.75 11.34 -1.84
N LEU A 243 -18.82 11.73 -2.72
CA LEU A 243 -18.68 13.13 -3.15
C LEU A 243 -19.89 13.61 -3.96
N HIS A 244 -20.44 12.74 -4.81
CA HIS A 244 -21.64 13.03 -5.57
C HIS A 244 -22.81 13.31 -4.63
N SER A 245 -23.04 12.45 -3.64
CA SER A 245 -24.09 12.66 -2.63
C SER A 245 -23.96 14.03 -1.95
N LYS A 246 -22.76 14.45 -1.52
CA LYS A 246 -22.56 15.76 -0.86
C LYS A 246 -22.90 16.96 -1.76
N ARG A 247 -22.77 16.83 -3.09
CA ARG A 247 -23.06 17.90 -4.05
C ARG A 247 -24.55 18.21 -4.18
N TYR A 248 -25.45 17.25 -3.95
CA TYR A 248 -26.90 17.45 -4.13
C TYR A 248 -27.64 17.87 -2.85
N TYR A 249 -27.05 17.64 -1.68
CA TYR A 249 -27.67 17.99 -0.39
C TYR A 249 -27.14 19.30 0.22
N THR A 250 -26.33 20.06 -0.52
CA THR A 250 -25.83 21.40 -0.15
C THR A 250 -26.36 22.41 -1.15
#